data_AF-A0A257XYL6-F1
#
_entry.id   AF-A0A257XYL6-F1
#
_cell.length_a   1.000
_cell.length_b   1.000
_cell.length_c   1.000
_cell.angle_alpha   90.00
_cell.angle_beta   90.00
_cell.angle_gamma   90.00
#
_symmetry.space_group_name_H-M   'P 1'
#
loop_
_entity.id
_entity.type
_entity.pdbx_description
1 polymer ?
#
loop_
_entity_poly.entity_id
_entity_poly.type
_entity_poly.pdbx_seq_one_letter_code
_entity_poly.pdbx_strand_id
1 'polypeptide(L)'
;MQLLALTPAEIAFLSEPDAMPVSLHARFGQKLAATLTASLRVPVRVYPQDVATRFDSAPGLPGWQPDGALSTLWLVRRLGGKRISGVASFVPRSLLQTLNTALAECWLDASVPALPAALAWQISSPLGEAGLALQLPLQPPTMTRWAREVIQHVR
;
A
#
# COMPACT_ATOMS: atom_id res chain seq x y z
N MET A 1 12.71 48.41 4.81
CA MET A 1 12.67 47.15 4.03
C MET A 1 11.61 47.30 2.96
N GLN A 2 11.98 47.28 1.68
CA GLN A 2 11.03 47.30 0.55
C GLN A 2 10.72 45.86 0.17
N LEU A 3 9.44 45.48 0.20
CA LEU A 3 8.95 44.23 -0.37
C LEU A 3 8.86 44.41 -1.88
N LEU A 4 9.60 43.59 -2.64
CA LEU A 4 9.52 43.54 -4.10
C LEU A 4 8.15 43.02 -4.52
N ALA A 5 7.56 43.63 -5.56
CA ALA A 5 6.34 43.13 -6.16
C ALA A 5 6.62 41.82 -6.88
N LEU A 6 5.78 40.80 -6.65
CA LEU A 6 5.89 39.50 -7.29
C LEU A 6 5.72 39.64 -8.80
N THR A 7 6.58 38.95 -9.54
CA THR A 7 6.50 38.88 -10.99
C THR A 7 5.26 38.07 -11.43
N PRO A 8 4.74 38.28 -12.65
CA PRO A 8 3.63 37.50 -13.17
C PRO A 8 3.89 35.98 -13.19
N ALA A 9 5.16 35.56 -13.36
CA ALA A 9 5.55 34.15 -13.32
C ALA A 9 5.49 33.57 -11.89
N GLU A 10 5.91 34.33 -10.89
CA GLU A 10 5.79 33.92 -9.48
C GLU A 10 4.32 33.89 -9.04
N ILE A 11 3.52 34.84 -9.50
CA ILE A 11 2.06 34.81 -9.27
C ILE A 11 1.45 33.57 -9.92
N ALA A 12 1.81 33.24 -11.17
CA ALA A 12 1.31 32.06 -11.85
C ALA A 12 1.72 30.76 -11.13
N PHE A 13 2.97 30.65 -10.67
CA PHE A 13 3.45 29.52 -9.88
C PHE A 13 2.73 29.38 -8.54
N LEU A 14 2.51 30.49 -7.83
CA LEU A 14 1.77 30.48 -6.55
C LEU A 14 0.26 30.28 -6.74
N SER A 15 -0.26 30.55 -7.93
CA SER A 15 -1.67 30.39 -8.28
C SER A 15 -1.97 29.05 -8.96
N GLU A 16 -0.95 28.22 -9.21
CA GLU A 16 -1.19 26.86 -9.68
C GLU A 16 -2.04 26.14 -8.62
N PRO A 17 -3.24 25.66 -9.00
CA PRO A 17 -4.07 24.91 -8.06
C PRO A 17 -3.28 23.69 -7.61
N ASP A 18 -3.15 23.56 -6.29
CA ASP A 18 -2.47 22.43 -5.66
C ASP A 18 -3.03 21.14 -6.26
N ALA A 19 -2.17 20.34 -6.89
CA ALA A 19 -2.57 19.12 -7.55
C ALA A 19 -3.36 18.28 -6.54
N MET A 20 -4.60 17.92 -6.87
CA MET A 20 -5.49 17.27 -5.91
C MET A 20 -4.77 16.10 -5.22
N PRO A 21 -4.81 16.04 -3.87
CA PRO A 21 -4.04 15.06 -3.14
C PRO A 21 -4.43 13.65 -3.60
N VAL A 22 -3.46 12.93 -4.15
CA VAL A 22 -3.65 11.54 -4.60
C VAL A 22 -4.13 10.71 -3.41
N SER A 23 -5.28 10.05 -3.59
CA SER A 23 -5.87 9.25 -2.51
C SER A 23 -4.90 8.17 -2.03
N LEU A 24 -4.97 7.83 -0.73
CA LEU A 24 -4.16 6.77 -0.16
C LEU A 24 -4.33 5.45 -0.94
N HIS A 25 -5.55 5.16 -1.42
CA HIS A 25 -5.87 3.97 -2.20
C HIS A 25 -5.04 3.89 -3.50
N ALA A 26 -5.00 4.98 -4.26
CA ALA A 26 -4.27 5.05 -5.52
C ALA A 26 -2.75 5.07 -5.28
N ARG A 27 -2.28 5.91 -4.36
CA ARG A 27 -0.86 6.03 -4.03
C ARG A 27 -0.28 4.71 -3.53
N PHE A 28 -0.96 4.08 -2.58
CA PHE A 28 -0.52 2.78 -2.07
C PHE A 28 -0.65 1.69 -3.14
N GLY A 29 -1.68 1.73 -4.00
CA GLY A 29 -1.80 0.78 -5.13
C GLY A 29 -0.59 0.80 -6.06
N GLN A 30 -0.08 1.99 -6.39
CA GLN A 30 1.14 2.15 -7.19
C GLN A 30 2.38 1.57 -6.48
N LYS A 31 2.57 1.91 -5.20
CA LYS A 31 3.68 1.39 -4.39
C LYS A 31 3.60 -0.12 -4.23
N LEU A 32 2.40 -0.65 -4.04
CA LEU A 32 2.13 -2.08 -3.94
C LEU A 32 2.55 -2.80 -5.23
N ALA A 33 2.14 -2.29 -6.40
CA ALA A 33 2.52 -2.86 -7.70
C ALA A 33 4.05 -2.90 -7.88
N ALA A 34 4.74 -1.80 -7.56
CA ALA A 34 6.20 -1.72 -7.64
C ALA A 34 6.88 -2.71 -6.67
N THR A 35 6.42 -2.75 -5.42
CA THR A 35 6.97 -3.61 -4.36
C THR A 35 6.81 -5.09 -4.71
N LEU A 36 5.62 -5.49 -5.16
CA LEU A 36 5.36 -6.88 -5.55
C LEU A 36 6.13 -7.25 -6.83
N THR A 37 6.21 -6.35 -7.81
CA THR A 37 7.00 -6.60 -9.03
C THR A 37 8.47 -6.87 -8.69
N ALA A 38 9.06 -6.04 -7.84
CA ALA A 38 10.44 -6.22 -7.38
C ALA A 38 10.62 -7.51 -6.58
N SER A 39 9.71 -7.78 -5.64
CA SER A 39 9.82 -8.93 -4.72
C SER A 39 9.60 -10.27 -5.42
N LEU A 40 8.67 -10.33 -6.38
CA LEU A 40 8.28 -11.54 -7.09
C LEU A 40 9.04 -11.72 -8.41
N ARG A 41 9.75 -10.69 -8.88
CA ARG A 41 10.46 -10.67 -10.16
C ARG A 41 9.57 -11.07 -11.33
N VAL A 42 8.32 -10.60 -11.32
CA VAL A 42 7.34 -10.73 -12.40
C VAL A 42 6.56 -9.42 -12.49
N PRO A 43 6.11 -8.99 -13.68
CA PRO A 43 5.26 -7.82 -13.80
C PRO A 43 3.98 -8.01 -12.98
N VAL A 44 3.66 -7.04 -12.12
CA VAL A 44 2.41 -7.03 -11.34
C VAL A 44 1.65 -5.75 -11.63
N ARG A 45 0.35 -5.90 -11.88
CA ARG A 45 -0.61 -4.79 -11.95
C ARG A 45 -1.54 -4.87 -10.76
N VAL A 46 -1.93 -3.71 -10.26
CA VAL A 46 -2.79 -3.58 -9.08
C VAL A 46 -3.94 -2.66 -9.46
N TYR A 47 -5.16 -3.14 -9.22
CA TYR A 47 -6.38 -2.43 -9.52
C TYR A 47 -7.16 -2.21 -8.23
N PRO A 48 -7.59 -0.98 -7.90
CA PRO A 48 -8.44 -0.75 -6.74
C PRO A 48 -9.75 -1.55 -6.88
N GLN A 49 -10.24 -2.05 -5.76
CA GLN A 49 -11.52 -2.74 -5.65
C GLN A 49 -12.33 -2.12 -4.51
N ASP A 50 -13.65 -2.20 -4.62
CA ASP A 50 -14.55 -1.83 -3.54
C ASP A 50 -14.49 -2.88 -2.43
N VAL A 51 -14.42 -2.42 -1.18
CA VAL A 51 -14.39 -3.32 -0.04
C VAL A 51 -15.81 -3.76 0.29
N ALA A 52 -16.09 -5.05 0.12
CA ALA A 52 -17.40 -5.60 0.44
C ALA A 52 -17.65 -5.76 1.95
N THR A 53 -16.63 -6.02 2.77
CA THR A 53 -16.84 -6.32 4.20
C THR A 53 -15.59 -6.08 5.05
N ARG A 54 -15.79 -5.57 6.27
CA ARG A 54 -14.76 -5.50 7.32
C ARG A 54 -14.55 -6.89 7.93
N PHE A 55 -13.32 -7.37 7.94
CA PHE A 55 -12.82 -8.55 8.67
C PHE A 55 -12.28 -8.21 10.07
N ASP A 56 -12.20 -9.18 10.99
CA ASP A 56 -11.63 -8.90 12.30
C ASP A 56 -10.12 -8.67 12.22
N SER A 57 -9.67 -7.53 12.74
CA SER A 57 -8.26 -7.14 12.84
C SER A 57 -7.95 -6.78 14.28
N ALA A 58 -6.70 -7.02 14.72
CA ALA A 58 -6.28 -6.59 16.05
C ALA A 58 -6.47 -5.07 16.21
N PRO A 59 -7.01 -4.61 17.35
CA PRO A 59 -7.30 -3.19 17.55
C PRO A 59 -6.00 -2.37 17.48
N GLY A 60 -6.02 -1.31 16.69
CA GLY A 60 -4.91 -0.37 16.57
C GLY A 60 -3.79 -0.77 15.60
N LEU A 61 -3.91 -1.90 14.90
CA LEU A 61 -2.96 -2.32 13.87
C LEU A 61 -3.65 -2.46 12.52
N PRO A 62 -2.93 -2.23 11.40
CA PRO A 62 -3.47 -2.56 10.10
C PRO A 62 -3.63 -4.08 9.95
N GLY A 63 -4.82 -4.50 9.54
CA GLY A 63 -5.14 -5.90 9.28
C GLY A 63 -4.99 -6.21 7.80
N TRP A 64 -4.20 -7.23 7.47
CA TRP A 64 -4.07 -7.70 6.09
C TRP A 64 -4.82 -9.00 5.89
N GLN A 65 -5.56 -9.09 4.78
CA GLN A 65 -6.19 -10.32 4.33
C GLN A 65 -5.80 -10.56 2.85
N PRO A 66 -4.59 -11.10 2.61
CA PRO A 66 -4.26 -11.65 1.30
C PRO A 66 -5.05 -12.94 1.10
N ASP A 67 -5.52 -13.20 -0.11
CA ASP A 67 -6.15 -14.47 -0.42
C ASP A 67 -5.12 -15.61 -0.54
N GLY A 68 -5.64 -16.82 -0.79
CA GLY A 68 -4.80 -18.00 -1.00
C GLY A 68 -3.92 -17.88 -2.24
N ALA A 69 -4.39 -17.20 -3.30
CA ALA A 69 -3.65 -17.05 -4.54
C ALA A 69 -2.41 -16.16 -4.35
N LEU A 70 -2.53 -15.03 -3.67
CA LEU A 70 -1.42 -14.12 -3.37
C LEU A 70 -0.41 -14.80 -2.45
N SER A 71 -0.89 -15.51 -1.43
CA SER A 71 -0.04 -16.27 -0.49
C SER A 71 0.77 -17.34 -1.22
N THR A 72 0.14 -18.05 -2.15
CA THR A 72 0.79 -19.07 -2.98
C THR A 72 1.79 -18.45 -3.94
N LEU A 73 1.40 -17.39 -4.65
CA LEU A 73 2.27 -16.65 -5.57
C LEU A 73 3.53 -16.17 -4.85
N TRP A 74 3.39 -15.59 -3.65
CA TRP A 74 4.52 -15.14 -2.85
C TRP A 74 5.48 -16.27 -2.50
N LEU A 75 4.98 -17.38 -1.96
CA LEU A 75 5.82 -18.54 -1.58
C LEU A 75 6.55 -19.11 -2.79
N VAL A 76 5.81 -19.40 -3.86
CA VAL A 76 6.38 -20.03 -5.07
C VAL A 76 7.50 -19.16 -5.64
N ARG A 77 7.28 -17.84 -5.76
CA ARG A 77 8.28 -16.94 -6.34
C ARG A 77 9.49 -16.72 -5.45
N ARG A 78 9.30 -16.61 -4.13
CA ARG A 78 10.41 -16.45 -3.17
C ARG A 78 11.27 -17.71 -3.05
N LEU A 79 10.71 -18.88 -3.35
CA LEU A 79 11.44 -20.16 -3.43
C LEU A 79 12.05 -20.43 -4.83
N GLY A 80 11.95 -19.48 -5.77
CA GLY A 80 12.51 -19.62 -7.13
C GLY A 80 11.62 -20.42 -8.10
N GLY A 81 10.41 -20.78 -7.71
CA GLY A 81 9.44 -21.47 -8.54
C GLY A 81 8.96 -20.64 -9.73
N LYS A 82 8.71 -21.32 -10.85
CA LYS A 82 8.28 -20.70 -12.12
C LYS A 82 6.80 -20.90 -12.43
N ARG A 83 6.15 -21.88 -11.80
CA ARG A 83 4.74 -22.24 -12.01
C ARG A 83 4.06 -22.39 -10.67
N ILE A 84 2.82 -21.93 -10.58
CA ILE A 84 1.99 -22.09 -9.39
C ILE A 84 1.38 -23.50 -9.44
N SER A 85 1.55 -24.26 -8.37
CA SER A 85 0.91 -25.55 -8.16
C SER A 85 0.52 -25.67 -6.70
N GLY A 86 -0.72 -26.08 -6.44
CA GLY A 86 -1.29 -26.12 -5.10
C GLY A 86 -1.76 -24.75 -4.58
N VAL A 87 -2.20 -24.74 -3.32
CA VAL A 87 -2.67 -23.55 -2.61
C VAL A 87 -1.99 -23.50 -1.24
N ALA A 88 -1.42 -22.36 -0.90
CA ALA A 88 -0.87 -22.11 0.43
C ALA A 88 -2.00 -22.14 1.47
N SER A 89 -1.85 -22.95 2.52
CA SER A 89 -2.79 -23.03 3.63
C SER A 89 -2.61 -21.91 4.66
N PHE A 90 -1.62 -21.04 4.48
CA PHE A 90 -1.28 -19.98 5.42
C PHE A 90 -0.75 -18.74 4.68
N VAL A 91 -0.79 -17.60 5.36
CA VAL A 91 -0.22 -16.33 4.87
C VAL A 91 1.25 -16.23 5.28
N PRO A 92 2.20 -16.08 4.34
CA PRO A 92 3.62 -15.98 4.68
C PRO A 92 3.94 -14.73 5.51
N ARG A 93 4.67 -14.89 6.63
CA ARG A 93 5.09 -13.75 7.46
C ARG A 93 5.91 -12.71 6.69
N SER A 94 6.76 -13.16 5.75
CA SER A 94 7.57 -12.26 4.92
C SER A 94 6.74 -11.42 3.95
N LEU A 95 5.57 -11.93 3.50
CA LEU A 95 4.62 -11.13 2.72
C LEU A 95 4.07 -10.01 3.60
N LEU A 96 3.57 -10.35 4.80
CA LEU A 96 3.02 -9.36 5.73
C LEU A 96 4.04 -8.29 6.14
N GLN A 97 5.30 -8.67 6.39
CA GLN A 97 6.38 -7.74 6.68
C GLN A 97 6.65 -6.78 5.52
N THR A 98 6.65 -7.29 4.29
CA THR A 98 6.84 -6.48 3.09
C THR A 98 5.69 -5.49 2.91
N LEU A 99 4.44 -5.96 3.06
CA LEU A 99 3.24 -5.13 2.97
C LEU A 99 3.20 -4.06 4.06
N ASN A 100 3.54 -4.41 5.30
CA ASN A 100 3.62 -3.48 6.42
C ASN A 100 4.66 -2.38 6.15
N THR A 101 5.85 -2.75 5.68
CA THR A 101 6.92 -1.79 5.38
C THR A 101 6.48 -0.82 4.28
N ALA A 102 5.94 -1.34 3.17
CA ALA A 102 5.46 -0.51 2.08
C ALA A 102 4.32 0.44 2.52
N LEU A 103 3.40 -0.04 3.35
CA LEU A 103 2.29 0.77 3.85
C LEU A 103 2.77 1.84 4.83
N ALA A 104 3.70 1.50 5.72
CA ALA A 104 4.29 2.44 6.67
C ALA A 104 5.02 3.58 5.96
N GLU A 105 5.84 3.26 4.96
CA GLU A 105 6.49 4.28 4.14
C GLU A 105 5.45 5.15 3.42
N CYS A 106 4.48 4.55 2.70
CA CYS A 106 3.44 5.30 1.98
C CYS A 106 2.62 6.22 2.90
N TRP A 107 2.42 5.81 4.15
CA TRP A 107 1.72 6.59 5.16
C TRP A 107 2.54 7.79 5.62
N LEU A 108 3.83 7.60 5.88
CA LEU A 108 4.73 8.65 6.37
C LEU A 108 5.14 9.63 5.25
N ASP A 109 5.09 9.21 3.99
CA ASP A 109 5.49 10.03 2.84
C ASP A 109 4.55 11.22 2.58
N ALA A 110 3.27 11.13 2.97
CA ALA A 110 2.32 12.22 2.71
C ALA A 110 1.10 12.22 3.64
N SER A 111 0.66 13.43 4.00
CA SER A 111 -0.54 13.68 4.81
C SER A 111 -1.78 13.03 4.22
N VAL A 112 -2.53 12.32 5.07
CA VAL A 112 -3.81 11.70 4.71
C VAL A 112 -4.90 12.38 5.54
N PRO A 113 -5.74 13.23 4.93
CA PRO A 113 -6.72 14.03 5.67
C PRO A 113 -7.88 13.19 6.22
N ALA A 114 -8.24 12.10 5.54
CA ALA A 114 -9.27 11.17 5.98
C ALA A 114 -8.82 9.73 5.73
N LEU A 115 -8.97 8.89 6.75
CA LEU A 115 -8.56 7.50 6.68
C LEU A 115 -9.75 6.63 6.22
N PRO A 116 -9.65 5.91 5.10
CA PRO A 116 -10.65 4.91 4.76
C PRO A 116 -10.58 3.77 5.80
N ALA A 117 -11.74 3.23 6.20
CA ALA A 117 -11.77 2.12 7.16
C ALA A 117 -11.12 0.85 6.60
N ALA A 118 -11.24 0.63 5.29
CA ALA A 118 -10.67 -0.49 4.59
C ALA A 118 -10.36 -0.12 3.13
N LEU A 119 -9.43 -0.86 2.54
CA LEU A 119 -9.02 -0.76 1.14
C LEU A 119 -8.88 -2.18 0.57
N ALA A 120 -9.18 -2.35 -0.71
CA ALA A 120 -8.98 -3.62 -1.42
C ALA A 120 -8.35 -3.41 -2.79
N TRP A 121 -7.66 -4.44 -3.25
CA TRP A 121 -7.06 -4.49 -4.57
C TRP A 121 -7.18 -5.87 -5.20
N GLN A 122 -7.41 -5.88 -6.52
CA GLN A 122 -7.15 -7.02 -7.38
C GLN A 122 -5.73 -6.90 -7.93
N ILE A 123 -4.97 -7.98 -7.83
CA ILE A 123 -3.58 -8.07 -8.25
C ILE A 123 -3.53 -9.03 -9.43
N SER A 124 -3.03 -8.55 -10.56
CA SER A 124 -2.88 -9.35 -11.78
C SER A 124 -1.40 -9.54 -12.10
N SER A 125 -1.03 -10.77 -12.46
CA SER A 125 0.32 -11.13 -12.90
C SER A 125 0.24 -12.16 -14.04
N PRO A 126 1.34 -12.42 -14.77
CA PRO A 126 1.39 -13.50 -15.76
C PRO A 126 1.10 -14.89 -15.19
N LEU A 127 1.13 -15.06 -13.86
CA LEU A 127 0.91 -16.33 -13.19
C LEU A 127 -0.52 -16.49 -12.64
N GLY A 128 -1.36 -15.46 -12.80
CA GLY A 128 -2.74 -15.45 -12.35
C GLY A 128 -3.11 -14.18 -11.61
N GLU A 129 -4.33 -14.21 -11.07
CA GLU A 129 -4.91 -13.12 -10.31
C GLU A 129 -5.01 -13.46 -8.82
N ALA A 130 -5.01 -12.42 -7.98
CA ALA A 130 -5.12 -12.56 -6.54
C ALA A 130 -5.75 -11.32 -5.90
N GLY A 131 -6.43 -11.51 -4.78
CA GLY A 131 -7.02 -10.45 -3.97
C GLY A 131 -6.16 -10.07 -2.77
N LEU A 132 -6.18 -8.78 -2.43
CA LEU A 132 -5.61 -8.25 -1.19
C LEU A 132 -6.59 -7.25 -0.57
N ALA A 133 -6.96 -7.49 0.69
CA ALA A 133 -7.69 -6.51 1.48
C ALA A 133 -6.83 -6.00 2.65
N LEU A 134 -7.03 -4.74 2.99
CA LEU A 134 -6.38 -4.01 4.07
C LEU A 134 -7.46 -3.35 4.91
N GLN A 135 -7.34 -3.51 6.21
CA GLN A 135 -8.04 -2.68 7.17
C GLN A 135 -7.08 -1.76 7.86
N LEU A 136 -7.54 -0.52 8.02
CA LEU A 136 -6.79 0.49 8.71
C LEU A 136 -7.39 0.72 10.11
N PRO A 137 -6.55 1.02 11.12
CA PRO A 137 -7.04 1.38 12.44
C PRO A 137 -7.87 2.66 12.34
N LEU A 138 -8.94 2.80 13.13
CA LEU A 138 -9.90 3.90 13.00
C LEU A 138 -9.33 5.33 13.24
N GLN A 139 -8.10 5.45 13.75
CA GLN A 139 -7.53 6.71 14.19
C GLN A 139 -6.18 6.99 13.51
N PRO A 140 -6.01 8.12 12.79
CA PRO A 140 -4.75 8.50 12.15
C PRO A 140 -3.53 8.55 13.08
N PRO A 141 -3.61 9.04 14.34
CA PRO A 141 -2.46 9.03 15.25
C PRO A 141 -1.92 7.62 15.52
N THR A 142 -2.83 6.65 15.64
CA THR A 142 -2.49 5.23 15.83
C THR A 142 -1.75 4.69 14.61
N MET A 143 -2.22 5.04 13.41
CA MET A 143 -1.56 4.67 12.15
C MET A 143 -0.16 5.28 12.03
N THR A 144 0.01 6.54 12.41
CA THR A 144 1.33 7.23 12.40
C THR A 144 2.29 6.60 13.39
N ARG A 145 1.83 6.29 14.61
CA ARG A 145 2.64 5.59 15.61
C ARG A 145 3.10 4.22 15.08
N TRP A 146 2.16 3.42 14.59
CA TRP A 146 2.44 2.11 14.01
C TRP A 146 3.46 2.20 12.86
N ALA A 147 3.28 3.14 11.94
CA ALA A 147 4.17 3.28 10.78
C ALA A 147 5.60 3.61 11.22
N ARG A 148 5.77 4.50 12.20
CA ARG A 148 7.09 4.83 12.77
C ARG A 148 7.74 3.61 13.43
N GLU A 149 6.97 2.85 14.20
CA GLU A 149 7.45 1.61 14.83
C GLU A 149 7.91 0.61 13.76
N VAL A 150 7.15 0.38 12.69
CA VAL A 150 7.57 -0.55 11.61
C VAL A 150 8.89 -0.14 10.97
N ILE A 151 9.06 1.14 10.60
CA ILE A 151 10.29 1.61 9.95
C ILE A 151 11.51 1.54 10.88
N GLN A 152 11.33 1.80 12.18
CA GLN A 152 12.41 1.71 13.15
C GLN A 152 12.93 0.27 13.33
N HIS A 153 12.09 -0.75 13.16
CA HIS A 153 12.49 -2.15 13.28
C HIS A 153 13.11 -2.74 12.00
N VAL A 154 13.07 -2.02 10.88
CA VAL A 154 13.64 -2.46 9.59
C VAL A 154 15.05 -1.90 9.36
N ARG A 155 15.43 -0.82 10.07
CA ARG A 155 16.79 -0.25 10.06
C ARG A 155 17.73 -1.02 10.97
#